data_AF-V5GFU9-F1
#
_entry.id   AF-V5GFU9-F1
#
_cell.length_a   1.000
_cell.length_b   1.000
_cell.length_c   1.000
_cell.angle_alpha   90.00
_cell.angle_beta   90.00
_cell.angle_gamma   90.00
#
_symmetry.space_group_name_H-M   'P 1'
#
loop_
_entity.id
_entity.type
_entity.pdbx_description
1 polymer ?
#
loop_
_entity_poly.entity_id
_entity_poly.type
_entity_poly.pdbx_seq_one_letter_code
_entity_poly.pdbx_strand_id
1 'polypeptide(L)'
;TELKRNDWDMMILHYLGLDHIGHVYGPFSSHIPDKLKEMDEIIYNIYKSISKQNEKTLLIVTGDHGMRDSGGHGGSSYFETHVPLHAIGLQCTNGSFFQTDIPVNLAVLSGLNIPSTSIG
;
A
#
# COMPACT_ATOMS: atom_id res chain seq x y z
N THR A 1 2.22 -7.05 -20.02
CA THR A 1 2.45 -6.14 -18.88
C THR A 1 3.53 -6.75 -18.03
N GLU A 2 4.32 -5.93 -17.33
CA GLU A 2 5.38 -6.42 -16.44
C GLU A 2 4.86 -7.44 -15.43
N LEU A 3 3.65 -7.23 -14.91
CA LEU A 3 2.98 -8.16 -13.97
C LEU A 3 2.79 -9.60 -14.48
N LYS A 4 2.89 -9.85 -15.79
CA LYS A 4 2.76 -11.21 -16.37
C LYS A 4 4.10 -11.91 -16.56
N ARG A 5 5.22 -11.22 -16.34
CA ARG A 5 6.54 -11.82 -16.39
C ARG A 5 6.82 -12.52 -15.05
N ASN A 6 7.62 -13.56 -15.05
CA ASN A 6 8.01 -14.32 -13.86
C ASN A 6 9.50 -14.11 -13.52
N ASP A 7 10.03 -12.92 -13.83
CA ASP A 7 11.44 -12.55 -13.64
C ASP A 7 11.65 -11.50 -12.54
N TRP A 8 10.60 -11.16 -11.80
CA TRP A 8 10.67 -10.30 -10.64
C TRP A 8 10.49 -11.12 -9.36
N ASP A 9 11.35 -10.88 -8.37
CA ASP A 9 11.15 -11.36 -7.00
C ASP A 9 10.34 -10.36 -6.16
N MET A 10 10.39 -9.07 -6.54
CA MET A 10 9.66 -7.97 -5.90
C MET A 10 9.24 -6.92 -6.93
N MET A 11 8.01 -6.42 -6.78
CA MET A 11 7.48 -5.32 -7.60
C MET A 11 6.84 -4.27 -6.69
N ILE A 12 7.25 -3.01 -6.84
CA ILE A 12 6.69 -1.87 -6.12
C ILE A 12 5.90 -1.02 -7.11
N LEU A 13 4.62 -0.82 -6.82
CA LEU A 13 3.71 0.01 -7.62
C LEU A 13 3.25 1.19 -6.77
N HIS A 14 3.38 2.41 -7.28
CA HIS A 14 3.02 3.64 -6.59
C HIS A 14 1.96 4.40 -7.39
N TYR A 15 0.81 4.68 -6.75
CA TYR A 15 -0.34 5.32 -7.39
C TYR A 15 -0.62 6.69 -6.75
N LEU A 16 -0.33 7.76 -7.49
CA LEU A 16 -0.45 9.15 -6.99
C LEU A 16 -1.87 9.73 -7.10
N GLY A 17 -2.77 9.07 -7.85
CA GLY A 17 -4.03 9.66 -8.26
C GLY A 17 -4.98 10.03 -7.11
N LEU A 18 -4.99 9.25 -6.03
CA LEU A 18 -5.85 9.52 -4.87
C LEU A 18 -5.36 10.73 -4.06
N ASP A 19 -4.05 10.82 -3.84
CA ASP A 19 -3.42 11.97 -3.18
C ASP A 19 -3.72 13.27 -3.94
N HIS A 20 -3.50 13.28 -5.25
CA HIS A 20 -3.76 14.45 -6.08
C HIS A 20 -5.23 14.92 -6.01
N ILE A 21 -6.20 14.00 -6.08
CA ILE A 21 -7.62 14.34 -5.93
C ILE A 21 -7.92 14.88 -4.52
N GLY A 22 -7.28 14.32 -3.49
CA GLY A 22 -7.36 14.80 -2.11
C GLY A 22 -6.85 16.24 -1.93
N HIS A 23 -5.72 16.59 -2.54
CA HIS A 23 -5.20 17.97 -2.52
C HIS A 23 -6.10 18.96 -3.26
N VAL A 24 -6.59 18.58 -4.44
CA VAL A 24 -7.32 19.51 -5.32
C VAL A 24 -8.73 19.79 -4.81
N TYR A 25 -9.44 18.75 -4.34
CA TYR A 25 -10.86 18.86 -4.00
C TYR A 25 -11.15 18.68 -2.51
N GLY A 26 -10.18 18.24 -1.72
CA GLY A 26 -10.34 17.90 -0.31
C GLY A 26 -10.78 16.43 -0.09
N PRO A 27 -10.47 15.86 1.08
CA PRO A 27 -10.69 14.45 1.39
C PRO A 27 -12.16 14.05 1.53
N PHE A 28 -13.06 15.03 1.67
CA PHE A 28 -14.51 14.81 1.77
C PHE A 28 -15.27 15.16 0.48
N SER A 29 -14.56 15.42 -0.62
CA SER A 29 -15.20 15.77 -1.89
C SER A 29 -15.91 14.58 -2.52
N SER A 30 -16.90 14.86 -3.37
CA SER A 30 -17.62 13.83 -4.14
C SER A 30 -16.74 13.06 -5.13
N HIS A 31 -15.52 13.51 -5.40
CA HIS A 31 -14.57 12.84 -6.30
C HIS A 31 -13.78 11.71 -5.60
N ILE A 32 -13.71 11.73 -4.26
CA ILE A 32 -12.95 10.75 -3.47
C ILE A 32 -13.53 9.33 -3.62
N PRO A 33 -14.86 9.11 -3.49
CA PRO A 33 -15.44 7.78 -3.70
C PRO A 33 -15.15 7.18 -5.08
N ASP A 34 -15.27 7.99 -6.14
CA ASP A 34 -14.98 7.55 -7.51
C ASP A 34 -13.51 7.17 -7.67
N LYS A 35 -12.60 7.96 -7.08
CA LYS A 35 -11.17 7.65 -7.14
C LYS A 35 -10.80 6.41 -6.32
N LEU A 36 -11.43 6.20 -5.16
CA LEU A 36 -11.27 4.98 -4.36
C LEU A 36 -11.77 3.75 -5.12
N LYS A 37 -12.89 3.86 -5.83
CA LYS A 37 -13.40 2.78 -6.69
C LYS A 37 -12.43 2.44 -7.82
N GLU A 38 -11.82 3.44 -8.44
CA GLU A 38 -10.75 3.21 -9.43
C GLU A 38 -9.58 2.44 -8.81
N MET A 39 -9.14 2.79 -7.59
CA MET A 39 -8.06 2.07 -6.90
C MET A 39 -8.44 0.63 -6.55
N ASP A 40 -9.67 0.39 -6.11
CA ASP A 40 -10.20 -0.95 -5.86
C ASP A 40 -10.16 -1.83 -7.13
N GLU A 41 -10.60 -1.29 -8.27
CA GLU A 41 -10.54 -1.99 -9.56
C GLU A 41 -9.09 -2.32 -9.98
N ILE A 42 -8.15 -1.42 -9.73
CA ILE A 42 -6.71 -1.66 -9.97
C ILE A 42 -6.20 -2.80 -9.09
N ILE A 43 -6.47 -2.76 -7.78
CA ILE A 43 -6.05 -3.80 -6.83
C ILE A 43 -6.63 -5.15 -7.23
N TYR A 44 -7.91 -5.19 -7.60
CA TYR A 44 -8.57 -6.40 -8.08
C TYR A 44 -7.91 -6.97 -9.34
N ASN A 45 -7.55 -6.12 -10.31
CA ASN A 45 -6.86 -6.56 -11.52
C ASN A 45 -5.45 -7.10 -11.24
N ILE A 46 -4.73 -6.51 -10.28
CA ILE A 46 -3.43 -7.02 -9.81
C ILE A 46 -3.61 -8.39 -9.17
N TYR A 47 -4.51 -8.50 -8.19
CA TYR A 47 -4.82 -9.74 -7.50
C TYR A 47 -5.22 -10.86 -8.46
N LYS A 48 -6.10 -10.57 -9.43
CA LYS A 48 -6.53 -11.52 -10.47
C LYS A 48 -5.38 -11.96 -11.38
N SER A 49 -4.40 -11.10 -11.62
CA SER A 49 -3.23 -11.45 -12.44
C SER A 49 -2.27 -12.37 -11.67
N ILE A 50 -2.01 -12.05 -10.40
CA ILE A 50 -1.20 -12.86 -9.49
C ILE A 50 -1.85 -14.24 -9.26
N SER A 51 -3.16 -14.28 -9.03
CA SER A 51 -3.90 -15.52 -8.72
C SER A 51 -3.91 -16.55 -9.87
N LYS A 52 -3.52 -16.15 -11.08
CA LYS A 52 -3.37 -17.03 -12.24
C LYS A 52 -1.99 -17.64 -12.36
N GLN A 53 -1.02 -17.15 -11.60
CA GLN A 53 0.32 -17.70 -11.56
C GLN A 53 0.34 -18.89 -10.59
N ASN A 54 1.24 -19.85 -10.83
CA ASN A 54 1.40 -21.03 -9.96
C ASN A 54 2.27 -20.74 -8.72
N GLU A 55 2.82 -19.54 -8.62
CA GLU A 55 3.76 -19.15 -7.57
C GLU A 55 3.03 -18.45 -6.41
N LYS A 56 3.50 -18.68 -5.18
CA LYS A 56 2.97 -18.01 -4.00
C LYS A 56 3.51 -16.58 -3.97
N THR A 57 2.62 -15.62 -4.17
CA THR A 57 2.94 -14.19 -4.09
C THR A 57 2.24 -13.57 -2.88
N LEU A 58 2.96 -12.75 -2.12
CA LEU A 58 2.40 -11.88 -1.10
C LEU A 58 2.05 -10.52 -1.72
N LEU A 59 0.77 -10.15 -1.70
CA LEU A 59 0.32 -8.83 -2.09
C LEU A 59 0.13 -7.96 -0.85
N ILE A 60 0.83 -6.83 -0.80
CA ILE A 60 0.67 -5.82 0.24
C ILE A 60 0.11 -4.54 -0.37
N VAL A 61 -0.94 -3.99 0.24
CA VAL A 61 -1.55 -2.71 -0.12
C VAL A 61 -1.51 -1.79 1.09
N THR A 62 -0.89 -0.62 0.95
CA THR A 62 -0.79 0.36 2.02
C THR A 62 -0.64 1.78 1.46
N GLY A 63 -0.77 2.77 2.33
CA GLY A 63 -0.43 4.17 2.05
C GLY A 63 0.88 4.57 2.73
N ASP A 64 1.54 5.58 2.19
CA ASP A 64 2.66 6.27 2.84
C ASP A 64 2.17 7.30 3.87
N HIS A 65 1.04 7.95 3.60
CA HIS A 65 0.36 8.84 4.54
C HIS A 65 -1.16 8.88 4.28
N GLY A 66 -1.89 9.49 5.21
CA GLY A 66 -3.27 9.92 5.04
C GLY A 66 -3.38 11.40 4.67
N MET A 67 -4.50 12.04 4.97
CA MET A 67 -4.79 13.41 4.56
C MET A 67 -5.59 14.12 5.65
N ARG A 68 -5.22 15.35 5.99
CA ARG A 68 -6.00 16.19 6.91
C ARG A 68 -7.18 16.84 6.18
N ASP A 69 -8.18 17.29 6.94
CA ASP A 69 -9.44 17.84 6.41
C ASP A 69 -9.28 18.97 5.38
N SER A 70 -8.20 19.75 5.47
CA SER A 70 -7.89 20.81 4.50
C SER A 70 -7.25 20.33 3.20
N GLY A 71 -7.13 19.01 2.99
CA GLY A 71 -6.53 18.43 1.80
C GLY A 71 -5.01 18.55 1.77
N GLY A 72 -4.34 18.54 2.92
CA GLY A 72 -2.88 18.49 2.98
C GLY A 72 -2.38 17.35 3.87
N HIS A 73 -1.07 17.12 3.87
CA HIS A 73 -0.41 16.13 4.72
C HIS A 73 1.00 16.62 5.13
N GLY A 74 1.73 15.80 5.91
CA GLY A 74 3.07 16.10 6.40
C GLY A 74 3.15 16.49 7.88
N GLY A 75 1.99 16.58 8.56
CA GLY A 75 1.90 16.68 10.01
C GLY A 75 1.91 15.32 10.71
N SER A 76 1.57 15.33 12.00
CA SER A 76 1.53 14.16 12.86
C SER A 76 0.11 13.85 13.37
N SER A 77 -0.92 14.36 12.70
CA SER A 77 -2.29 14.08 13.10
C SER A 77 -2.67 12.63 12.82
N TYR A 78 -3.63 12.10 13.57
CA TYR A 78 -4.12 10.73 13.38
C TYR A 78 -4.52 10.46 11.92
N PHE A 79 -5.23 11.40 11.28
CA PHE A 79 -5.67 11.24 9.88
C PHE A 79 -4.53 11.33 8.86
N GLU A 80 -3.38 11.90 9.22
CA GLU A 80 -2.19 11.96 8.36
C GLU A 80 -1.28 10.74 8.53
N THR A 81 -1.23 10.13 9.71
CA THR A 81 -0.31 9.01 9.99
C THR A 81 -0.98 7.64 10.02
N HIS A 82 -2.30 7.57 10.16
CA HIS A 82 -3.03 6.30 10.22
C HIS A 82 -3.47 5.87 8.82
N VAL A 83 -2.80 4.85 8.29
CA VAL A 83 -3.04 4.30 6.94
C VAL A 83 -3.41 2.82 7.01
N PRO A 84 -4.16 2.30 6.02
CA PRO A 84 -4.43 0.87 5.94
C PRO A 84 -3.16 0.08 5.60
N LEU A 85 -3.07 -1.16 6.11
CA LEU A 85 -2.09 -2.17 5.69
C LEU A 85 -2.85 -3.48 5.46
N HIS A 86 -3.02 -3.86 4.21
CA HIS A 86 -3.63 -5.14 3.82
C HIS A 86 -2.56 -6.08 3.28
N ALA A 87 -2.44 -7.26 3.87
CA ALA A 87 -1.57 -8.35 3.40
C ALA A 87 -2.44 -9.52 2.94
N ILE A 88 -2.27 -9.94 1.68
CA ILE A 88 -3.04 -11.02 1.05
C ILE A 88 -2.07 -12.12 0.61
N GLY A 89 -2.33 -13.36 1.01
CA GLY A 89 -1.46 -14.51 0.74
C GLY A 89 -0.59 -14.94 1.93
N LEU A 90 -0.63 -14.20 3.03
CA LEU A 90 0.00 -14.55 4.31
C LEU A 90 -1.06 -14.62 5.41
N GLN A 91 -0.89 -15.54 6.36
CA GLN A 91 -1.72 -15.59 7.56
C GLN A 91 -1.16 -14.59 8.58
N CYS A 92 -1.88 -13.49 8.79
CA CYS A 92 -1.48 -12.42 9.70
C CYS A 92 -2.50 -12.23 10.82
N THR A 93 -2.06 -11.66 11.94
CA THR A 93 -2.96 -11.16 12.99
C THR A 93 -3.40 -9.75 12.66
N ASN A 94 -4.68 -9.45 12.86
CA ASN A 94 -5.18 -8.07 12.73
C ASN A 94 -4.68 -7.22 13.90
N GLY A 95 -4.28 -5.99 13.60
CA GLY A 95 -3.78 -5.05 14.60
C GLY A 95 -3.27 -3.76 13.97
N SER A 96 -2.80 -2.85 14.82
CA SER A 96 -2.07 -1.65 14.40
C SER A 96 -0.57 -1.90 14.53
N PHE A 97 0.18 -1.45 13.53
CA PHE A 97 1.63 -1.61 13.43
C PHE A 97 2.24 -0.26 13.06
N PHE A 98 3.52 -0.06 13.34
CA PHE A 98 4.21 1.14 12.85
C PHE A 98 4.63 0.92 11.40
N GLN A 99 4.53 1.96 10.56
CA GLN A 99 5.03 1.88 9.19
C GLN A 99 6.54 1.58 9.14
N THR A 100 7.28 1.97 10.18
CA THR A 100 8.69 1.62 10.34
C THR A 100 8.91 0.12 10.39
N ASP A 101 7.93 -0.69 10.82
CA ASP A 101 8.07 -2.14 10.93
C ASP A 101 8.02 -2.84 9.56
N ILE A 102 7.52 -2.17 8.51
CA ILE A 102 7.29 -2.78 7.20
C ILE A 102 8.61 -3.27 6.54
N PRO A 103 9.68 -2.45 6.45
CA PRO A 103 10.94 -2.89 5.85
C PRO A 103 11.57 -4.11 6.54
N VAL A 104 11.51 -4.20 7.87
CA VAL A 104 12.04 -5.36 8.61
C VAL A 104 11.21 -6.61 8.33
N ASN A 105 9.88 -6.51 8.38
CA ASN A 105 9.02 -7.64 8.07
C ASN A 105 9.24 -8.15 6.64
N LEU A 106 9.36 -7.24 5.66
CA LEU A 106 9.69 -7.60 4.27
C LEU A 106 11.07 -8.24 4.15
N ALA A 107 12.09 -7.70 4.81
CA ALA A 107 13.44 -8.28 4.78
C ALA A 107 13.44 -9.71 5.33
N VAL A 108 12.76 -9.96 6.46
CA VAL A 108 12.63 -11.29 7.05
C VAL A 108 11.88 -12.25 6.11
N LEU A 109 10.75 -11.82 5.55
CA LEU A 109 9.94 -12.65 4.63
C LEU A 109 10.69 -12.98 3.33
N SER A 110 11.52 -12.07 2.84
CA SER A 110 12.32 -12.24 1.62
C SER A 110 13.69 -12.89 1.87
N GLY A 111 14.05 -13.20 3.12
CA GLY A 111 15.38 -13.75 3.46
C GLY A 111 16.54 -12.78 3.22
N LEU A 112 16.28 -11.47 3.27
CA LEU A 112 17.26 -10.41 3.10
C LEU A 112 17.76 -9.90 4.45
N ASN A 113 18.90 -9.19 4.44
CA ASN A 113 19.38 -8.49 5.62
C ASN A 113 18.45 -7.33 5.98
N ILE A 114 18.19 -7.17 7.28
CA ILE A 114 17.48 -6.01 7.83
C ILE A 114 18.24 -4.72 7.47
N PRO A 115 17.56 -3.64 7.03
CA PRO A 115 18.20 -2.35 6.79
C PRO A 115 18.97 -1.87 8.02
N SER A 116 20.23 -1.46 7.85
CA SER A 116 21.14 -1.13 8.96
C SER A 116 20.70 0.04 9.83
N THR A 117 19.82 0.91 9.32
CA THR A 117 19.27 2.07 10.02
C THR A 117 17.79 1.88 10.39
N SER A 118 17.26 0.66 10.32
CA SER A 118 15.90 0.36 10.77
C SER A 118 15.75 0.68 12.27
N ILE A 119 14.62 1.30 12.61
CA ILE A 119 14.16 1.54 13.99
C ILE A 119 12.88 0.75 14.32
N GLY A 120 12.45 -0.06 13.36
CA GLY A 120 11.26 -0.92 13.28
C GLY A 120 11.44 -1.86 12.12
#